data_AF-A0A4S4C066-F1
#
_entry.id   AF-A0A4S4C066-F1
#
_cell.length_a   1.000
_cell.length_b   1.000
_cell.length_c   1.000
_cell.angle_alpha   90.00
_cell.angle_beta   90.00
_cell.angle_gamma   90.00
#
_symmetry.space_group_name_H-M   'P 1'
#
loop_
_entity.id
_entity.type
_entity.pdbx_description
1 polymer ?
#
loop_
_entity_poly.entity_id
_entity_poly.type
_entity_poly.pdbx_seq_one_letter_code
_entity_poly.pdbx_strand_id
1 'polypeptide(L)'
;MVDFNALDPTVMSLLSNYFTTFTAPTIEKVFKRVFKVNPDLQMRLENATTTQEIESIFQEAVGVIDVNASDGSVSVQGGLEEKLLIEALKGIRFDHSHGQVTIENTTLQAPVLRTGGSNAATGTTTVAGGTILSTGGTSINVGKGAKITITGGAQITQK
;
A
#
# COMPACT_ATOMS: atom_id res chain seq x y z
N MET A 1 10.44 15.18 20.96
CA MET A 1 9.66 13.92 21.05
C MET A 1 8.25 14.31 20.67
N VAL A 2 7.69 13.79 19.57
CA VAL A 2 6.31 14.10 19.17
C VAL A 2 5.36 13.63 20.26
N ASP A 3 4.60 14.56 20.83
CA ASP A 3 3.53 14.25 21.76
C ASP A 3 2.25 14.01 20.97
N PHE A 4 1.89 12.74 20.81
CA PHE A 4 0.68 12.35 20.09
C PHE A 4 -0.60 12.78 20.82
N ASN A 5 -0.51 13.17 22.10
CA ASN A 5 -1.63 13.78 22.83
C ASN A 5 -1.78 15.27 22.55
N ALA A 6 -0.79 15.90 21.90
CA ALA A 6 -0.85 17.29 21.44
C ALA A 6 -1.31 17.41 19.98
N LEU A 7 -1.54 16.29 19.28
CA LEU A 7 -2.17 16.28 17.96
C LEU A 7 -3.65 16.64 18.10
N ASP A 8 -4.13 17.45 17.17
CA ASP A 8 -5.53 17.89 17.12
C ASP A 8 -6.50 16.68 17.18
N PRO A 9 -7.60 16.74 17.96
CA PRO A 9 -8.62 15.68 18.03
C PRO A 9 -9.12 15.18 16.66
N THR A 10 -9.13 16.05 15.65
CA THR A 10 -9.47 15.76 14.26
C THR A 10 -8.48 14.80 13.63
N VAL A 11 -7.18 15.02 13.87
CA VAL A 11 -6.07 14.15 13.44
C VAL A 11 -6.17 12.80 14.14
N MET A 12 -6.48 12.78 15.43
CA MET A 12 -6.70 11.54 16.18
C MET A 12 -7.93 10.77 15.72
N SER A 13 -8.99 11.44 15.28
CA SER A 13 -10.17 10.79 14.69
C SER A 13 -9.87 10.20 13.31
N LEU A 14 -9.12 10.93 12.47
CA LEU A 14 -8.63 10.45 11.18
C LEU A 14 -7.74 9.22 11.36
N LEU A 15 -6.82 9.27 12.32
CA LEU A 15 -5.97 8.15 12.70
C LEU A 15 -6.77 6.94 13.16
N SER A 16 -7.75 7.14 14.03
CA SER A 16 -8.60 6.04 14.52
C SER A 16 -9.45 5.43 13.40
N ASN A 17 -9.89 6.22 12.44
CA ASN A 17 -10.61 5.74 11.25
C ASN A 17 -9.70 5.05 10.23
N TYR A 18 -8.45 5.51 10.08
CA TYR A 18 -7.47 4.91 9.17
C TYR A 18 -6.83 3.63 9.76
N PHE A 19 -6.84 3.50 11.09
CA PHE A 19 -6.31 2.39 11.87
C PHE A 19 -7.39 1.79 12.79
N THR A 20 -8.53 1.38 12.24
CA THR A 20 -9.70 0.90 13.04
C THR A 20 -9.40 -0.25 14.02
N THR A 21 -8.26 -0.92 13.87
CA THR A 21 -7.79 -2.01 14.74
C THR A 21 -6.60 -1.65 15.64
N PHE A 22 -6.04 -0.44 15.55
CA PHE A 22 -4.90 -0.02 16.39
C PHE A 22 -5.30 1.02 17.42
N THR A 23 -4.87 0.82 18.66
CA THR A 23 -5.02 1.80 19.73
C THR A 23 -4.02 2.95 19.56
N ALA A 24 -4.36 4.14 20.07
CA ALA A 24 -3.47 5.31 20.04
C ALA A 24 -2.02 5.03 20.53
N PRO A 25 -1.79 4.26 21.61
CA PRO A 25 -0.43 3.89 22.03
C PRO A 25 0.32 3.00 21.02
N THR A 26 -0.41 2.24 20.21
CA THR A 26 0.19 1.39 19.18
C THR A 26 0.56 2.19 17.94
N ILE A 27 -0.28 3.16 17.55
CA ILE A 27 0.02 4.14 16.50
C ILE A 27 1.29 4.93 16.87
N GLU A 28 1.35 5.44 18.10
CA GLU A 28 2.54 6.14 18.61
C GLU A 28 3.83 5.29 18.54
N LYS A 29 3.77 4.01 18.93
CA LYS A 29 4.94 3.11 18.85
C LYS A 29 5.40 2.86 17.41
N VAL A 30 4.48 2.72 16.47
CA VAL A 30 4.78 2.54 15.05
C VAL A 30 5.45 3.79 14.50
N PHE A 31 4.88 4.97 14.75
CA PHE A 31 5.45 6.24 14.30
C PHE A 31 6.82 6.54 14.90
N LYS A 32 7.02 6.24 16.19
CA LYS A 32 8.34 6.35 16.82
C LYS A 32 9.40 5.45 16.17
N ARG A 33 9.02 4.31 15.58
CA ARG A 33 9.96 3.47 14.81
C ARG A 33 10.19 4.06 13.42
N VAL A 34 9.14 4.52 12.74
CA VAL A 34 9.24 5.13 11.40
C VAL A 34 10.08 6.40 11.43
N PHE A 35 9.88 7.29 12.39
CA PHE A 35 10.66 8.52 12.55
C PHE A 35 12.13 8.30 12.91
N LYS A 36 12.47 7.17 13.54
CA LYS A 36 13.88 6.79 13.74
C LYS A 36 14.57 6.39 12.44
N VAL A 37 13.82 5.86 11.48
CA VAL A 37 14.34 5.40 10.19
C VAL A 37 14.30 6.53 9.16
N ASN A 38 13.27 7.37 9.21
CA ASN A 38 13.11 8.54 8.34
C ASN A 38 12.71 9.77 9.18
N PRO A 39 13.70 10.54 9.69
CA PRO A 39 13.46 11.71 10.53
C PRO A 39 12.76 12.87 9.81
N ASP A 40 12.85 12.92 8.48
CA ASP A 40 12.21 13.94 7.65
C ASP A 40 10.68 13.90 7.78
N LEU A 41 10.10 12.70 7.89
CA LEU A 41 8.67 12.52 8.13
C LEU A 41 8.19 13.13 9.44
N GLN A 42 9.05 13.12 10.48
CA GLN A 42 8.73 13.75 11.75
C GLN A 42 8.65 15.28 11.59
N MET A 43 9.65 15.85 10.92
CA MET A 43 9.73 17.29 10.67
C MET A 43 8.56 17.77 9.81
N ARG A 44 8.17 16.99 8.80
CA ARG A 44 7.00 17.27 7.96
C ARG A 44 5.70 17.16 8.74
N LEU A 45 5.56 16.18 9.65
CA LEU A 45 4.36 16.06 10.49
C LEU A 45 4.22 17.23 11.46
N GLU A 46 5.33 17.67 12.06
CA GLU A 46 5.37 18.81 12.98
C GLU A 46 5.03 20.15 12.30
N ASN A 47 5.26 20.25 10.99
CA ASN A 47 5.00 21.45 10.18
C ASN A 47 3.70 21.38 9.36
N ALA A 48 3.00 20.25 9.37
CA ALA A 48 1.78 20.07 8.58
C ALA A 48 0.64 20.90 9.19
N THR A 49 -0.02 21.71 8.35
CA THR A 49 -1.09 22.61 8.78
C THR A 49 -2.46 22.21 8.21
N THR A 50 -2.46 21.32 7.22
CA THR A 50 -3.66 20.84 6.54
C THR A 50 -3.85 19.34 6.71
N THR A 51 -5.11 18.90 6.65
CA THR A 51 -5.46 17.48 6.70
C THR A 51 -4.80 16.67 5.58
N GLN A 52 -4.66 17.24 4.38
CA GLN A 52 -4.05 16.58 3.23
C GLN A 52 -2.54 16.35 3.39
N GLU A 53 -1.81 17.33 3.95
CA GLU A 53 -0.38 17.16 4.27
C GLU A 53 -0.19 16.04 5.29
N ILE A 54 -1.04 16.06 6.32
CA ILE A 54 -1.06 15.05 7.37
C ILE A 54 -1.34 13.67 6.77
N GLU A 55 -2.35 13.51 5.91
CA GLU A 55 -2.67 12.26 5.21
C GLU A 55 -1.52 11.75 4.32
N SER A 56 -0.83 12.63 3.61
CA SER A 56 0.32 12.27 2.77
C SER A 56 1.48 11.74 3.61
N ILE A 57 1.80 12.41 4.72
CA ILE A 57 2.82 11.96 5.67
C ILE A 57 2.42 10.65 6.31
N PHE A 58 1.11 10.47 6.60
CA PHE A 58 0.59 9.20 7.05
C PHE A 58 0.80 8.12 5.98
N GLN A 59 0.35 8.28 4.74
CA GLN A 59 0.55 7.26 3.69
C GLN A 59 2.02 6.85 3.56
N GLU A 60 2.93 7.81 3.64
CA GLU A 60 4.38 7.58 3.56
C GLU A 60 4.94 6.89 4.81
N ALA A 61 4.37 7.19 5.99
CA ALA A 61 4.77 6.59 7.25
C ALA A 61 4.12 5.23 7.53
N VAL A 62 2.93 4.97 6.98
CA VAL A 62 2.09 3.83 7.38
C VAL A 62 2.27 2.62 6.47
N GLY A 63 3.50 2.20 6.17
CA GLY A 63 3.78 0.88 5.55
C GLY A 63 2.79 0.45 4.46
N VAL A 64 2.43 1.40 3.59
CA VAL A 64 1.64 1.18 2.38
C VAL A 64 2.60 1.27 1.21
N ILE A 65 2.53 0.29 0.31
CA ILE A 65 3.26 0.34 -0.95
C ILE A 65 2.26 0.80 -2.01
N ASP A 66 2.41 2.03 -2.52
CA ASP A 66 1.61 2.54 -3.63
C ASP A 66 2.47 2.62 -4.89
N VAL A 67 2.07 1.88 -5.92
CA VAL A 67 2.78 1.76 -7.20
C VAL A 67 1.83 2.21 -8.30
N ASN A 68 2.20 3.26 -9.03
CA ASN A 68 1.42 3.82 -10.11
C ASN A 68 2.22 3.80 -11.43
N ALA A 69 1.68 3.16 -12.47
CA ALA A 69 2.34 3.09 -13.77
C ALA A 69 2.21 4.38 -14.61
N SER A 70 1.23 5.26 -14.30
CA SER A 70 0.89 6.44 -15.11
C SER A 70 0.68 6.06 -16.58
N ASP A 71 1.58 6.45 -17.48
CA ASP A 71 1.58 6.04 -18.90
C ASP A 71 2.71 5.02 -19.22
N GLY A 72 3.51 4.66 -18.23
CA GLY A 72 4.66 3.78 -18.35
C GLY A 72 4.36 2.32 -17.97
N SER A 73 5.41 1.58 -17.61
CA SER A 73 5.30 0.17 -17.20
C SER A 73 6.00 -0.08 -15.88
N VAL A 74 5.34 -0.78 -14.97
CA VAL A 74 5.94 -1.31 -13.75
C VAL A 74 5.94 -2.84 -13.79
N SER A 75 7.08 -3.44 -13.49
CA SER A 75 7.24 -4.89 -13.39
C SER A 75 7.71 -5.27 -12.00
N VAL A 76 6.98 -6.16 -11.33
CA VAL A 76 7.31 -6.75 -10.03
C VAL A 76 7.48 -8.24 -10.24
N GLN A 77 8.73 -8.69 -10.24
CA GLN A 77 9.07 -10.06 -10.60
C GLN A 77 10.06 -10.65 -9.59
N GLY A 78 9.71 -11.81 -9.05
CA GLY A 78 10.65 -12.69 -8.34
C GLY A 78 11.45 -13.56 -9.30
N GLY A 79 12.48 -14.21 -8.76
CA GLY A 79 13.26 -15.20 -9.49
C GLY A 79 12.50 -16.52 -9.70
N LEU A 80 13.03 -17.38 -10.57
CA LEU A 80 12.46 -18.71 -10.83
C LEU A 80 12.64 -19.68 -9.65
N GLU A 81 13.70 -19.50 -8.87
CA GLU A 81 14.05 -20.34 -7.73
C GLU A 81 13.63 -19.71 -6.39
N GLU A 82 13.64 -18.38 -6.31
CA GLU A 82 13.23 -17.62 -5.12
C GLU A 82 12.19 -16.56 -5.48
N LYS A 83 11.00 -16.69 -4.85
CA LYS A 83 9.93 -15.70 -5.01
C LYS A 83 10.29 -14.41 -4.30
N LEU A 84 9.95 -13.27 -4.91
CA LEU A 84 10.04 -11.98 -4.25
C LEU A 84 8.95 -11.88 -3.19
N LEU A 85 9.30 -11.56 -1.95
CA LEU A 85 8.35 -11.27 -0.88
C LEU A 85 8.23 -9.76 -0.71
N ILE A 86 7.01 -9.25 -0.80
CA ILE A 86 6.70 -7.86 -0.50
C ILE A 86 5.64 -7.84 0.60
N GLU A 87 6.03 -7.32 1.76
CA GLU A 87 5.16 -7.19 2.92
C GLU A 87 4.90 -5.72 3.23
N ALA A 88 3.64 -5.39 3.49
CA ALA A 88 3.22 -4.07 3.88
C ALA A 88 2.37 -4.15 5.15
N LEU A 89 2.62 -3.24 6.10
CA LEU A 89 1.94 -3.25 7.40
C LEU A 89 0.44 -2.95 7.27
N LYS A 90 0.03 -2.32 6.16
CA LYS A 90 -1.36 -1.92 5.95
C LYS A 90 -1.91 -2.25 4.58
N GLY A 91 -1.18 -1.87 3.54
CA GLY A 91 -1.75 -1.87 2.21
C GLY A 91 -0.70 -2.04 1.14
N ILE A 92 -1.05 -2.73 0.07
CA ILE A 92 -0.33 -2.60 -1.20
C ILE A 92 -1.34 -2.23 -2.26
N ARG A 93 -1.03 -1.20 -3.02
CA ARG A 93 -1.79 -0.74 -4.17
C ARG A 93 -0.89 -0.75 -5.40
N PHE A 94 -1.39 -1.40 -6.44
CA PHE A 94 -0.90 -1.28 -7.80
C PHE A 94 -1.98 -0.64 -8.66
N ASP A 95 -1.71 0.56 -9.16
CA ASP A 95 -2.56 1.30 -10.09
C ASP A 95 -1.92 1.33 -11.48
N HIS A 96 -2.57 0.72 -12.47
CA HIS A 96 -2.07 0.77 -13.84
C HIS A 96 -2.37 2.09 -14.56
N SER A 97 -3.32 2.91 -14.10
CA SER A 97 -3.70 4.18 -14.73
C SER A 97 -3.92 4.04 -16.27
N HIS A 98 -3.06 4.60 -17.12
CA HIS A 98 -3.09 4.41 -18.58
C HIS A 98 -2.00 3.46 -19.08
N GLY A 99 -1.08 3.07 -18.20
CA GLY A 99 0.09 2.25 -18.45
C GLY A 99 -0.11 0.77 -18.09
N GLN A 100 0.98 0.10 -17.75
CA GLN A 100 0.99 -1.35 -17.53
C GLN A 100 1.62 -1.73 -16.20
N VAL A 101 1.00 -2.67 -15.49
CA VAL A 101 1.57 -3.31 -14.31
C VAL A 101 1.65 -4.81 -14.53
N THR A 102 2.81 -5.40 -14.31
CA THR A 102 3.00 -6.86 -14.34
C THR A 102 3.51 -7.33 -12.99
N ILE A 103 2.86 -8.34 -12.43
CA ILE A 103 3.23 -8.98 -11.15
C ILE A 103 3.39 -10.47 -11.42
N GLU A 104 4.58 -11.03 -11.18
CA GLU A 104 4.88 -12.45 -11.44
C GLU A 104 5.81 -13.02 -10.38
N ASN A 105 5.68 -14.32 -10.08
CA ASN A 105 6.56 -15.04 -9.13
C ASN A 105 6.77 -14.31 -7.79
N THR A 106 5.75 -13.62 -7.30
CA THR A 106 5.85 -12.74 -6.13
C THR A 106 4.82 -13.13 -5.06
N THR A 107 5.18 -13.05 -3.78
CA THR A 107 4.23 -13.09 -2.67
C THR A 107 4.00 -11.68 -2.17
N LEU A 108 2.77 -11.18 -2.33
CA LEU A 108 2.33 -9.90 -1.79
C LEU A 108 1.51 -10.17 -0.53
N GLN A 109 1.92 -9.60 0.60
CA GLN A 109 1.25 -9.78 1.87
C GLN A 109 0.96 -8.43 2.54
N ALA A 110 -0.32 -8.12 2.71
CA ALA A 110 -0.77 -6.92 3.41
C ALA A 110 -2.21 -7.09 3.90
N PRO A 111 -2.64 -6.38 4.96
CA PRO A 111 -4.05 -6.37 5.37
C PRO A 111 -5.01 -5.97 4.25
N VAL A 112 -4.62 -5.03 3.37
CA VAL A 112 -5.38 -4.63 2.19
C VAL A 112 -4.52 -4.77 0.95
N LEU A 113 -5.03 -5.43 -0.09
CA LEU A 113 -4.37 -5.54 -1.39
C LEU A 113 -5.28 -5.00 -2.47
N ARG A 114 -4.78 -4.06 -3.28
CA ARG A 114 -5.49 -3.53 -4.42
C ARG A 114 -4.65 -3.60 -5.69
N THR A 115 -5.21 -4.18 -6.75
CA THR A 115 -4.56 -4.26 -8.06
C THR A 115 -5.56 -3.90 -9.15
N GLY A 116 -5.15 -3.10 -10.14
CA GLY A 116 -6.03 -2.67 -11.24
C GLY A 116 -5.92 -1.18 -11.53
N GLY A 117 -6.94 -0.61 -12.18
CA GLY A 117 -7.01 0.80 -12.52
C GLY A 117 -8.03 1.55 -11.69
N SER A 118 -7.79 2.84 -11.48
CA SER A 118 -8.79 3.77 -10.92
C SER A 118 -9.81 4.22 -12.00
N ASN A 119 -10.81 5.01 -11.60
CA ASN A 119 -11.80 5.52 -12.55
C ASN A 119 -11.11 6.30 -13.68
N ALA A 120 -11.54 6.06 -14.93
CA ALA A 120 -10.94 6.57 -16.17
C ALA A 120 -9.60 5.94 -16.60
N ALA A 121 -9.07 4.95 -15.87
CA ALA A 121 -7.93 4.16 -16.33
C ALA A 121 -8.23 3.50 -17.69
N THR A 122 -7.21 3.42 -18.54
CA THR A 122 -7.23 2.69 -19.83
C THR A 122 -6.14 1.62 -19.90
N GLY A 123 -5.32 1.53 -18.86
CA GLY A 123 -4.16 0.66 -18.79
C GLY A 123 -4.50 -0.81 -18.52
N THR A 124 -3.48 -1.58 -18.13
CA THR A 124 -3.63 -3.02 -17.84
C THR A 124 -2.78 -3.46 -16.65
N THR A 125 -3.37 -4.26 -15.76
CA THR A 125 -2.63 -5.03 -14.76
C THR A 125 -2.67 -6.51 -15.12
N THR A 126 -1.51 -7.16 -15.14
CA THR A 126 -1.38 -8.61 -15.28
C THR A 126 -0.78 -9.20 -14.02
N VAL A 127 -1.53 -10.08 -13.36
CA VAL A 127 -1.03 -10.93 -12.28
C VAL A 127 -0.79 -12.32 -12.86
N ALA A 128 0.47 -12.69 -13.06
CA ALA A 128 0.92 -13.91 -13.72
C ALA A 128 1.29 -15.01 -12.72
N GLY A 129 1.59 -16.19 -13.27
CA GLY A 129 1.81 -17.41 -12.51
C GLY A 129 2.92 -17.30 -11.45
N GLY A 130 2.78 -18.13 -10.42
CA GLY A 130 3.70 -18.15 -9.28
C GLY A 130 3.41 -17.05 -8.25
N THR A 131 2.43 -16.17 -8.50
CA THR A 131 2.08 -15.04 -7.63
C THR A 131 1.04 -15.42 -6.58
N ILE A 132 1.24 -14.94 -5.35
CA ILE A 132 0.29 -15.06 -4.24
C ILE A 132 -0.07 -13.65 -3.77
N LEU A 133 -1.37 -13.34 -3.73
CA LEU A 133 -1.91 -12.11 -3.14
C LEU A 133 -2.62 -12.48 -1.83
N SER A 134 -2.00 -12.19 -0.70
CA SER A 134 -2.46 -12.64 0.63
C SER A 134 -2.85 -11.48 1.54
N THR A 135 -4.07 -11.53 2.07
CA THR A 135 -4.55 -10.65 3.15
C THR A 135 -4.86 -11.45 4.42
N GLY A 136 -5.16 -10.76 5.52
CA GLY A 136 -5.38 -11.37 6.84
C GLY A 136 -6.49 -12.44 6.91
N GLY A 137 -7.33 -12.57 5.87
CA GLY A 137 -8.37 -13.60 5.79
C GLY A 137 -8.63 -14.19 4.41
N THR A 138 -7.95 -13.74 3.35
CA THR A 138 -8.16 -14.23 1.99
C THR A 138 -6.85 -14.37 1.24
N SER A 139 -6.79 -15.31 0.30
CA SER A 139 -5.65 -15.41 -0.62
C SER A 139 -6.10 -15.71 -2.03
N ILE A 140 -5.41 -15.12 -3.01
CA ILE A 140 -5.49 -15.48 -4.41
C ILE A 140 -4.14 -16.07 -4.80
N ASN A 141 -4.14 -17.34 -5.19
CA ASN A 141 -2.94 -18.01 -5.70
C ASN A 141 -3.08 -18.18 -7.21
N VAL A 142 -2.24 -17.47 -7.96
CA VAL A 142 -2.18 -17.58 -9.42
C VAL A 142 -1.19 -18.69 -9.76
N GLY A 143 -1.74 -19.87 -10.09
CA GLY A 143 -0.96 -21.05 -10.43
C GLY A 143 -0.05 -20.83 -11.64
N LYS A 144 0.96 -21.69 -11.79
CA LYS A 144 1.89 -21.64 -12.94
C LYS A 144 1.11 -21.71 -14.26
N GLY A 145 1.42 -20.78 -15.18
CA GLY A 145 0.75 -20.68 -16.49
C GLY A 145 -0.63 -20.02 -16.45
N ALA A 146 -1.18 -19.72 -15.27
CA ALA A 146 -2.40 -18.92 -15.14
C ALA A 146 -2.08 -17.43 -15.15
N LYS A 147 -3.06 -16.61 -15.54
CA LYS A 147 -2.99 -15.15 -15.44
C LYS A 147 -4.35 -14.54 -15.12
N ILE A 148 -4.33 -13.46 -14.36
CA ILE A 148 -5.44 -12.55 -14.18
C ILE A 148 -5.10 -11.26 -14.92
N THR A 149 -5.96 -10.82 -15.83
CA THR A 149 -5.80 -9.58 -16.58
C THR A 149 -6.92 -8.62 -16.21
N ILE A 150 -6.54 -7.42 -15.76
CA ILE A 150 -7.44 -6.36 -15.33
C ILE A 150 -7.21 -5.18 -16.26
N THR A 151 -8.25 -4.66 -16.92
CA THR A 151 -8.14 -3.59 -17.92
C THR A 151 -9.06 -2.43 -17.58
N GLY A 152 -8.65 -1.24 -17.99
CA GLY A 152 -9.40 -0.01 -17.76
C GLY A 152 -9.69 0.25 -16.27
N GLY A 153 -10.83 0.86 -15.94
CA GLY A 153 -11.20 1.15 -14.55
C GLY A 153 -11.53 -0.05 -13.65
N ALA A 154 -11.25 -1.29 -14.07
CA ALA A 154 -11.49 -2.48 -13.27
C ALA A 154 -10.41 -2.65 -12.19
N GLN A 155 -10.78 -3.22 -11.04
CA GLN A 155 -9.86 -3.48 -9.94
C GLN A 155 -10.28 -4.70 -9.10
N ILE A 156 -9.28 -5.34 -8.48
CA ILE A 156 -9.44 -6.34 -7.43
C ILE A 156 -9.00 -5.70 -6.12
N THR A 157 -9.85 -5.76 -5.11
CA THR A 157 -9.53 -5.34 -3.73
C THR A 157 -9.79 -6.50 -2.78
N GLN A 158 -8.73 -6.94 -2.08
CA GLN A 158 -8.81 -7.90 -0.97
C GLN A 158 -8.64 -7.13 0.34
N LYS A 159 -9.43 -7.48 1.35
CA LYS A 159 -9.46 -6.87 2.69
C LYS A 159 -9.85 -7.90 3.74
#